data_AF-A0A2J0SNY6-F1
#
_entry.id   AF-A0A2J0SNY6-F1
#
_cell.length_a   1.000
_cell.length_b   1.000
_cell.length_c   1.000
_cell.angle_alpha   90.00
_cell.angle_beta   90.00
_cell.angle_gamma   90.00
#
_symmetry.space_group_name_H-M   'P 1'
#
loop_
_entity.id
_entity.type
_entity.pdbx_description
1 polymer ?
#
loop_
_entity_poly.entity_id
_entity_poly.type
_entity_poly.pdbx_seq_one_letter_code
_entity_poly.pdbx_strand_id
1 'polypeptide(L)'
;MSSTALDSFLDKWRSRWPEWSVAAPFVAESQRELAVAWFALLQEFDDMLNISGDPLPADAKLAWWGEELRSWAAYRSRHPLGRLLEPVRAPWAQLAEALPDLVEARTVALDAASAERALANYAEAVAAVEAALFADKPRTGAGRAVQLQTLAQRLQDAGVAGVPRSLLDEDSSTAAQRWAQYLLKGWGSRVPGPRPRRVWSSLARARVAAQAAGKPIEATPVRTLLRVWWAARG
;
A
#
# COMPACT_ATOMS: atom_id res chain seq x y z
N MET A 1 -7.38 -28.34 -2.60
CA MET A 1 -6.18 -27.83 -1.89
C MET A 1 -5.81 -26.40 -2.26
N SER A 2 -6.26 -25.83 -3.40
CA SER A 2 -5.94 -24.43 -3.78
C SER A 2 -6.66 -23.36 -2.93
N SER A 3 -7.92 -23.56 -2.48
CA SER A 3 -8.65 -22.59 -1.62
C SER A 3 -7.80 -22.10 -0.44
N THR A 4 -7.21 -23.05 0.30
CA THR A 4 -6.40 -22.79 1.49
C THR A 4 -5.23 -21.83 1.26
N ALA A 5 -4.61 -21.84 0.08
CA ALA A 5 -3.49 -20.95 -0.21
C ALA A 5 -3.94 -19.50 -0.42
N LEU A 6 -5.06 -19.26 -1.12
CA LEU A 6 -5.61 -17.90 -1.27
C LEU A 6 -6.10 -17.39 0.08
N ASP A 7 -6.86 -18.21 0.80
CA ASP A 7 -7.40 -17.86 2.12
C ASP A 7 -6.28 -17.42 3.08
N SER A 8 -5.12 -18.12 3.05
CA SER A 8 -3.95 -17.75 3.83
C SER A 8 -3.42 -16.33 3.54
N PHE A 9 -3.36 -15.90 2.26
CA PHE A 9 -2.95 -14.53 1.92
C PHE A 9 -3.98 -13.49 2.39
N LEU A 10 -5.27 -13.77 2.19
CA LEU A 10 -6.34 -12.86 2.60
C LEU A 10 -6.37 -12.71 4.13
N ASP A 11 -6.22 -13.80 4.86
CA ASP A 11 -6.24 -13.81 6.32
C ASP A 11 -4.97 -13.19 6.91
N LYS A 12 -3.79 -13.40 6.28
CA LYS A 12 -2.56 -12.68 6.63
C LYS A 12 -2.80 -11.16 6.54
N TRP A 13 -3.42 -10.69 5.46
CA TRP A 13 -3.70 -9.26 5.30
C TRP A 13 -4.72 -8.75 6.32
N ARG A 14 -5.83 -9.46 6.53
CA ARG A 14 -6.86 -9.09 7.53
C ARG A 14 -6.29 -9.03 8.95
N SER A 15 -5.36 -9.93 9.27
CA SER A 15 -4.71 -9.96 10.59
C SER A 15 -3.84 -8.72 10.82
N ARG A 16 -3.23 -8.17 9.76
CA ARG A 16 -2.49 -6.89 9.82
C ARG A 16 -3.40 -5.66 9.84
N TRP A 17 -4.63 -5.79 9.33
CA TRP A 17 -5.63 -4.73 9.24
C TRP A 17 -6.95 -5.13 9.93
N PRO A 18 -6.96 -5.37 11.26
CA PRO A 18 -8.16 -5.78 11.98
C PRO A 18 -9.31 -4.76 11.87
N GLU A 19 -8.98 -3.47 11.66
CA GLU A 19 -9.94 -2.40 11.42
C GLU A 19 -10.75 -2.60 10.13
N TRP A 20 -10.26 -3.42 9.20
CA TRP A 20 -10.96 -3.74 7.96
C TRP A 20 -12.30 -4.44 8.21
N SER A 21 -12.44 -5.22 9.28
CA SER A 21 -13.73 -5.85 9.64
C SER A 21 -14.87 -4.82 9.77
N VAL A 22 -14.54 -3.63 10.26
CA VAL A 22 -15.46 -2.49 10.43
C VAL A 22 -15.57 -1.66 9.15
N ALA A 23 -14.50 -1.63 8.34
CA ALA A 23 -14.41 -0.80 7.14
C ALA A 23 -14.98 -1.47 5.87
N ALA A 24 -14.89 -2.80 5.77
CA ALA A 24 -15.33 -3.59 4.62
C ALA A 24 -16.80 -3.36 4.20
N PRO A 25 -17.77 -3.14 5.11
CA PRO A 25 -19.14 -2.80 4.74
C PRO A 25 -19.26 -1.54 3.88
N PHE A 26 -18.27 -0.64 3.95
CA PHE A 26 -18.20 0.55 3.12
C PHE A 26 -17.61 0.30 1.74
N VAL A 27 -17.26 -0.94 1.39
CA VAL A 27 -16.95 -1.35 0.02
C VAL A 27 -18.14 -2.17 -0.52
N ALA A 28 -18.46 -2.00 -1.81
CA ALA A 28 -19.50 -2.78 -2.48
C ALA A 28 -19.21 -4.27 -2.29
N GLU A 29 -20.23 -5.06 -1.97
CA GLU A 29 -20.06 -6.46 -1.59
C GLU A 29 -19.29 -7.27 -2.64
N SER A 30 -19.62 -7.09 -3.91
CA SER A 30 -18.94 -7.73 -5.05
C SER A 30 -17.46 -7.36 -5.20
N GLN A 31 -16.99 -6.28 -4.56
CA GLN A 31 -15.60 -5.82 -4.62
C GLN A 31 -14.80 -6.16 -3.35
N ARG A 32 -15.44 -6.61 -2.27
CA ARG A 32 -14.76 -6.78 -0.97
C ARG A 32 -13.63 -7.81 -1.03
N GLU A 33 -13.88 -8.96 -1.64
CA GLU A 33 -12.89 -10.02 -1.75
C GLU A 33 -11.76 -9.64 -2.71
N LEU A 34 -12.10 -9.08 -3.88
CA LEU A 34 -11.16 -8.52 -4.84
C LEU A 34 -10.25 -7.46 -4.21
N ALA A 35 -10.82 -6.58 -3.38
CA ALA A 35 -10.06 -5.56 -2.66
C ALA A 35 -9.05 -6.17 -1.69
N VAL A 36 -9.45 -7.17 -0.90
CA VAL A 36 -8.52 -7.82 0.04
C VAL A 36 -7.42 -8.59 -0.71
N ALA A 37 -7.74 -9.24 -1.83
CA ALA A 37 -6.73 -9.90 -2.67
C ALA A 37 -5.72 -8.89 -3.24
N TRP A 38 -6.20 -7.75 -3.71
CA TRP A 38 -5.37 -6.67 -4.21
C TRP A 38 -4.48 -6.08 -3.10
N PHE A 39 -5.03 -5.81 -1.92
CA PHE A 39 -4.25 -5.27 -0.81
C PHE A 39 -3.25 -6.30 -0.25
N ALA A 40 -3.57 -7.60 -0.30
CA ALA A 40 -2.63 -8.66 0.03
C ALA A 40 -1.44 -8.67 -0.94
N LEU A 41 -1.67 -8.47 -2.25
CA LEU A 41 -0.59 -8.33 -3.23
C LEU A 41 0.30 -7.13 -2.90
N LEU A 42 -0.29 -5.96 -2.66
CA LEU A 42 0.48 -4.75 -2.30
C LEU A 42 1.26 -4.94 -1.00
N GLN A 43 0.69 -5.66 -0.03
CA GLN A 43 1.38 -5.98 1.22
C GLN A 43 2.59 -6.91 1.02
N GLU A 44 2.54 -7.83 0.05
CA GLU A 44 3.74 -8.59 -0.33
C GLU A 44 4.82 -7.65 -0.88
N PHE A 45 4.47 -6.69 -1.74
CA PHE A 45 5.44 -5.70 -2.22
C PHE A 45 6.03 -4.85 -1.09
N ASP A 46 5.21 -4.40 -0.15
CA ASP A 46 5.67 -3.70 1.06
C ASP A 46 6.61 -4.57 1.90
N ASP A 47 6.30 -5.87 2.07
CA ASP A 47 7.17 -6.83 2.79
C ASP A 47 8.56 -6.94 2.12
N MET A 48 8.62 -6.94 0.79
CA MET A 48 9.89 -7.00 0.03
C MET A 48 10.64 -5.66 0.04
N LEU A 49 9.92 -4.53 0.07
CA LEU A 49 10.49 -3.18 0.22
C LEU A 49 11.12 -2.99 1.60
N ASN A 50 10.54 -3.60 2.64
CA ASN A 50 10.92 -3.39 4.05
C ASN A 50 11.70 -4.56 4.67
N ILE A 51 12.28 -5.43 3.84
CA ILE A 51 13.10 -6.55 4.32
C ILE A 51 14.28 -6.06 5.17
N SER A 52 14.60 -6.80 6.23
CA SER A 52 15.80 -6.59 7.05
C SER A 52 16.86 -7.63 6.68
N GLY A 53 18.12 -7.21 6.60
CA GLY A 53 19.24 -8.09 6.25
C GLY A 53 19.51 -8.17 4.75
N ASP A 54 19.85 -9.37 4.26
CA ASP A 54 20.21 -9.61 2.86
C ASP A 54 19.03 -9.32 1.90
N PRO A 55 19.16 -8.36 0.96
CA PRO A 55 18.10 -8.04 0.02
C PRO A 55 17.92 -9.07 -1.11
N LEU A 56 18.91 -9.93 -1.39
CA LEU A 56 18.90 -10.80 -2.58
C LEU A 56 17.66 -11.70 -2.69
N PRO A 57 17.17 -12.35 -1.62
CA PRO A 57 15.94 -13.13 -1.69
C PRO A 57 14.70 -12.29 -2.01
N ALA A 58 14.63 -11.05 -1.49
CA ALA A 58 13.52 -10.14 -1.75
C ALA A 58 13.56 -9.63 -3.20
N ASP A 59 14.74 -9.36 -3.75
CA ASP A 59 14.93 -8.91 -5.13
C ASP A 59 14.54 -10.01 -6.12
N ALA A 60 14.97 -11.25 -5.86
CA ALA A 60 14.55 -12.40 -6.65
C ALA A 60 13.02 -12.61 -6.61
N LYS A 61 12.40 -12.42 -5.44
CA LYS A 61 10.93 -12.51 -5.30
C LYS A 61 10.20 -11.38 -6.02
N LEU A 62 10.72 -10.15 -6.01
CA LEU A 62 10.17 -9.03 -6.80
C LEU A 62 10.29 -9.28 -8.30
N ALA A 63 11.42 -9.81 -8.77
CA ALA A 63 11.59 -10.19 -10.17
C ALA A 63 10.60 -11.28 -10.59
N TRP A 64 10.42 -12.30 -9.76
CA TRP A 64 9.41 -13.34 -9.96
C TRP A 64 7.99 -12.76 -10.01
N TRP A 65 7.65 -11.84 -9.11
CA TRP A 65 6.37 -11.13 -9.16
C TRP A 65 6.18 -10.33 -10.46
N GLY A 66 7.25 -9.73 -10.99
CA GLY A 66 7.22 -9.06 -12.29
C GLY A 66 6.88 -10.03 -13.43
N GLU A 67 7.40 -11.25 -13.41
CA GLU A 67 7.04 -12.30 -14.38
C GLU A 67 5.60 -12.78 -14.23
N GLU A 68 5.14 -12.94 -12.98
CA GLU A 68 3.77 -13.33 -12.66
C GLU A 68 2.75 -12.29 -13.14
N LEU A 69 2.99 -11.00 -12.87
CA LEU A 69 2.16 -9.89 -13.35
C LEU A 69 2.14 -9.81 -14.89
N ARG A 70 3.28 -10.00 -15.56
CA ARG A 70 3.34 -10.10 -17.03
C ARG A 70 2.54 -11.31 -17.54
N SER A 71 2.52 -12.41 -16.79
CA SER A 71 1.73 -13.60 -17.14
C SER A 71 0.23 -13.39 -16.95
N TRP A 72 -0.19 -12.51 -16.04
CA TRP A 72 -1.61 -12.16 -15.87
C TRP A 72 -2.17 -11.43 -17.08
N ALA A 73 -1.37 -10.58 -17.73
CA ALA A 73 -1.75 -9.94 -19.00
C ALA A 73 -2.05 -10.96 -20.13
N ALA A 74 -1.58 -12.20 -19.99
CA ALA A 74 -1.78 -13.30 -20.92
C ALA A 74 -2.67 -14.43 -20.36
N TYR A 75 -3.40 -14.19 -19.25
CA TYR A 75 -4.28 -15.18 -18.59
C TYR A 75 -3.58 -16.49 -18.19
N ARG A 76 -2.35 -16.38 -17.65
CA ARG A 76 -1.52 -17.52 -17.24
C ARG A 76 -1.05 -17.41 -15.80
N SER A 77 -1.92 -16.97 -14.88
CA SER A 77 -1.57 -16.90 -13.46
C SER A 77 -1.18 -18.27 -12.90
N ARG A 78 -0.13 -18.28 -12.09
CA ARG A 78 0.29 -19.43 -11.29
C ARG A 78 0.12 -19.17 -9.79
N HIS A 79 -0.03 -17.90 -9.40
CA HIS A 79 -0.19 -17.49 -8.02
C HIS A 79 -1.65 -17.62 -7.55
N PRO A 80 -1.91 -18.02 -6.29
CA PRO A 80 -3.25 -18.08 -5.73
C PRO A 80 -4.07 -16.79 -5.82
N LEU A 81 -3.42 -15.62 -5.66
CA LEU A 81 -4.07 -14.29 -5.77
C LEU A 81 -4.60 -14.01 -7.18
N GLY A 82 -3.96 -14.56 -8.22
CA GLY A 82 -4.41 -14.33 -9.59
C GLY A 82 -5.79 -14.94 -9.87
N ARG A 83 -6.29 -15.90 -9.08
CA ARG A 83 -7.68 -16.38 -9.20
C ARG A 83 -8.73 -15.27 -9.07
N LEU A 84 -8.44 -14.23 -8.30
CA LEU A 84 -9.30 -13.06 -8.15
C LEU A 84 -8.85 -11.88 -9.01
N LEU A 85 -7.54 -11.69 -9.15
CA LEU A 85 -6.97 -10.50 -9.80
C LEU A 85 -6.83 -10.65 -11.33
N GLU A 86 -6.33 -11.79 -11.81
CA GLU A 86 -6.06 -12.04 -13.24
C GLU A 86 -7.28 -11.87 -14.15
N PRO A 87 -8.52 -12.28 -13.76
CA PRO A 87 -9.69 -12.11 -14.60
C PRO A 87 -9.98 -10.65 -14.99
N VAL A 88 -9.46 -9.68 -14.24
CA VAL A 88 -9.64 -8.26 -14.54
C VAL A 88 -8.57 -7.77 -15.51
N ARG A 89 -9.01 -7.12 -16.59
CA ARG A 89 -8.12 -6.44 -17.55
C ARG A 89 -7.58 -5.15 -16.93
N ALA A 90 -6.44 -5.25 -16.25
CA ALA A 90 -5.71 -4.12 -15.70
C ALA A 90 -4.32 -3.99 -16.37
N PRO A 91 -3.64 -2.83 -16.24
CA PRO A 91 -2.28 -2.63 -16.77
C PRO A 91 -1.22 -3.39 -15.96
N TRP A 92 -1.31 -4.72 -15.93
CA TRP A 92 -0.41 -5.60 -15.16
C TRP A 92 1.06 -5.49 -15.59
N ALA A 93 1.31 -5.35 -16.89
CA ALA A 93 2.66 -5.16 -17.43
C ALA A 93 3.29 -3.85 -16.93
N GLN A 94 2.52 -2.76 -16.87
CA GLN A 94 3.00 -1.49 -16.32
C GLN A 94 3.38 -1.60 -14.84
N LEU A 95 2.58 -2.32 -14.05
CA LEU A 95 2.92 -2.59 -12.64
C LEU A 95 4.18 -3.46 -12.53
N ALA A 96 4.34 -4.46 -13.40
CA ALA A 96 5.53 -5.31 -13.43
C ALA A 96 6.81 -4.50 -13.74
N GLU A 97 6.74 -3.58 -14.71
CA GLU A 97 7.83 -2.70 -15.10
C GLU A 97 8.25 -1.73 -13.99
N ALA A 98 7.33 -1.40 -13.08
CA ALA A 98 7.58 -0.49 -11.97
C ALA A 98 8.05 -1.18 -10.68
N LEU A 99 8.05 -2.52 -10.59
CA LEU A 99 8.55 -3.23 -9.40
C LEU A 99 10.04 -2.97 -9.07
N PRO A 100 10.95 -2.76 -10.04
CA PRO A 100 12.34 -2.39 -9.74
C PRO A 100 12.48 -1.11 -8.90
N ASP A 101 11.52 -0.17 -8.99
CA ASP A 101 11.51 1.04 -8.15
C ASP A 101 11.54 0.70 -6.64
N LEU A 102 10.96 -0.44 -6.24
CA LEU A 102 10.96 -0.88 -4.84
C LEU A 102 12.36 -1.29 -4.36
N VAL A 103 13.21 -1.79 -5.26
CA VAL A 103 14.61 -2.11 -4.95
C VAL A 103 15.37 -0.82 -4.69
N GLU A 104 15.21 0.18 -5.56
CA GLU A 104 15.84 1.50 -5.42
C GLU A 104 15.34 2.22 -4.14
N ALA A 105 14.04 2.18 -3.88
CA ALA A 105 13.40 2.78 -2.72
C ALA A 105 13.77 2.10 -1.38
N ARG A 106 14.38 0.91 -1.41
CA ARG A 106 14.91 0.26 -0.20
C ARG A 106 16.10 1.02 0.37
N THR A 107 16.84 1.75 -0.46
CA THR A 107 17.94 2.60 0.00
C THR A 107 17.43 3.74 0.87
N VAL A 108 18.20 4.14 1.89
CA VAL A 108 17.82 5.29 2.73
C VAL A 108 17.92 6.56 1.89
N ALA A 109 16.77 7.18 1.62
CA ALA A 109 16.68 8.41 0.85
C ALA A 109 17.42 9.57 1.53
N LEU A 110 18.00 10.46 0.73
CA LEU A 110 18.68 11.67 1.23
C LEU A 110 17.68 12.62 1.93
N ASP A 111 16.57 12.88 1.27
CA ASP A 111 15.53 13.80 1.72
C ASP A 111 14.13 13.29 1.37
N ALA A 112 13.12 14.00 1.88
CA ALA A 112 11.72 13.70 1.65
C ALA A 112 11.38 13.61 0.15
N ALA A 113 11.90 14.55 -0.65
CA ALA A 113 11.62 14.60 -2.08
C ALA A 113 12.24 13.41 -2.83
N SER A 114 13.41 12.93 -2.40
CA SER A 114 14.07 11.75 -2.95
C SER A 114 13.30 10.47 -2.60
N ALA A 115 12.82 10.35 -1.36
CA ALA A 115 11.98 9.22 -0.94
C ALA A 115 10.67 9.16 -1.76
N GLU A 116 10.06 10.31 -2.05
CA GLU A 116 8.90 10.40 -2.91
C GLU A 116 9.25 10.01 -4.35
N ARG A 117 10.25 10.64 -4.97
CA ARG A 117 10.64 10.36 -6.37
C ARG A 117 10.93 8.88 -6.61
N ALA A 118 11.57 8.19 -5.66
CA ALA A 118 11.90 6.77 -5.76
C ALA A 118 10.67 5.85 -5.91
N LEU A 119 9.49 6.30 -5.49
CA LEU A 119 8.24 5.52 -5.57
C LEU A 119 7.23 6.08 -6.57
N ALA A 120 7.60 7.11 -7.35
CA ALA A 120 6.64 7.82 -8.20
C ALA A 120 6.03 6.93 -9.30
N ASN A 121 6.87 6.19 -10.06
CA ASN A 121 6.34 5.37 -11.16
C ASN A 121 5.57 4.15 -10.64
N TYR A 122 6.10 3.46 -9.62
CA TYR A 122 5.38 2.42 -8.88
C TYR A 122 3.99 2.89 -8.44
N ALA A 123 3.91 4.06 -7.80
CA ALA A 123 2.65 4.55 -7.26
C ALA A 123 1.62 4.90 -8.35
N GLU A 124 2.05 5.46 -9.48
CA GLU A 124 1.19 5.70 -10.64
C GLU A 124 0.73 4.38 -11.29
N ALA A 125 1.60 3.37 -11.39
CA ALA A 125 1.25 2.06 -11.92
C ALA A 125 0.21 1.34 -11.05
N VAL A 126 0.38 1.38 -9.72
CA VAL A 126 -0.61 0.88 -8.76
C VAL A 126 -1.94 1.62 -8.93
N ALA A 127 -1.93 2.95 -9.00
CA ALA A 127 -3.16 3.75 -9.17
C ALA A 127 -3.89 3.42 -10.49
N ALA A 128 -3.16 3.17 -11.57
CA ALA A 128 -3.72 2.76 -12.85
C ALA A 128 -4.37 1.36 -12.78
N VAL A 129 -3.73 0.41 -12.09
CA VAL A 129 -4.30 -0.91 -11.82
C VAL A 129 -5.56 -0.81 -10.97
N GLU A 130 -5.57 0.04 -9.95
CA GLU A 130 -6.74 0.25 -9.09
C GLU A 130 -7.95 0.81 -9.83
N ALA A 131 -7.73 1.77 -10.74
CA ALA A 131 -8.80 2.30 -11.58
C ALA A 131 -9.47 1.18 -12.39
N ALA A 132 -8.68 0.28 -12.98
CA ALA A 132 -9.20 -0.88 -13.72
C ALA A 132 -9.86 -1.92 -12.81
N LEU A 133 -9.22 -2.32 -11.71
CA LEU A 133 -9.71 -3.32 -10.77
C LEU A 133 -11.10 -2.99 -10.20
N PHE A 134 -11.33 -1.71 -9.92
CA PHE A 134 -12.56 -1.27 -9.25
C PHE A 134 -13.52 -0.52 -10.18
N ALA A 135 -13.30 -0.61 -11.50
CA ALA A 135 -14.11 0.03 -12.54
C ALA A 135 -14.33 1.53 -12.28
N ASP A 136 -13.29 2.24 -11.82
CA ASP A 136 -13.29 3.69 -11.61
C ASP A 136 -12.50 4.37 -12.74
N LYS A 137 -12.68 5.68 -12.88
CA LYS A 137 -11.89 6.49 -13.81
C LYS A 137 -10.58 6.89 -13.13
N PRO A 138 -9.46 6.99 -13.88
CA PRO A 138 -8.23 7.58 -13.35
C PRO A 138 -8.51 8.93 -12.68
N ARG A 139 -7.99 9.12 -11.46
CA ARG A 139 -8.18 10.35 -10.68
C ARG A 139 -6.84 11.07 -10.56
N THR A 140 -6.81 12.37 -10.84
CA THR A 140 -5.65 13.20 -10.58
C THR A 140 -5.22 13.08 -9.11
N GLY A 141 -3.93 12.80 -8.88
CA GLY A 141 -3.36 12.62 -7.54
C GLY A 141 -3.52 11.22 -6.94
N ALA A 142 -4.11 10.25 -7.64
CA ALA A 142 -4.23 8.88 -7.15
C ALA A 142 -2.86 8.22 -6.91
N GLY A 143 -1.89 8.40 -7.81
CA GLY A 143 -0.53 7.91 -7.58
C GLY A 143 0.13 8.58 -6.37
N ARG A 144 -0.04 9.89 -6.18
CA ARG A 144 0.42 10.59 -4.95
C ARG A 144 -0.18 9.99 -3.67
N ALA A 145 -1.46 9.61 -3.69
CA ALA A 145 -2.09 8.96 -2.55
C ALA A 145 -1.50 7.57 -2.25
N VAL A 146 -1.23 6.77 -3.29
CA VAL A 146 -0.54 5.48 -3.15
C VAL A 146 0.86 5.70 -2.58
N GLN A 147 1.63 6.62 -3.16
CA GLN A 147 3.00 6.92 -2.75
C GLN A 147 3.09 7.30 -1.27
N LEU A 148 2.24 8.21 -0.80
CA LEU A 148 2.18 8.61 0.61
C LEU A 148 1.82 7.44 1.52
N GLN A 149 0.92 6.57 1.08
CA GLN A 149 0.55 5.38 1.82
C GLN A 149 1.69 4.36 1.90
N THR A 150 2.40 4.08 0.81
CA THR A 150 3.56 3.18 0.79
C THR A 150 4.68 3.72 1.69
N LEU A 151 4.99 5.02 1.65
CA LEU A 151 5.97 5.64 2.55
C LEU A 151 5.55 5.55 4.03
N ALA A 152 4.26 5.69 4.31
CA ALA A 152 3.70 5.55 5.64
C ALA A 152 3.73 4.11 6.18
N GLN A 153 3.50 3.12 5.32
CA GLN A 153 3.64 1.70 5.68
C GLN A 153 5.11 1.36 5.89
N ARG A 154 6.01 1.86 5.04
CA ARG A 154 7.46 1.76 5.24
C ARG A 154 7.91 2.34 6.57
N LEU A 155 7.39 3.50 6.99
CA LEU A 155 7.68 4.05 8.31
C LEU A 155 7.18 3.16 9.47
N GLN A 156 6.05 2.47 9.30
CA GLN A 156 5.52 1.54 10.31
C GLN A 156 6.32 0.24 10.38
N ASP A 157 6.71 -0.32 9.23
CA ASP A 157 7.33 -1.64 9.13
C ASP A 157 8.86 -1.58 9.31
N ALA A 158 9.53 -0.59 8.71
CA ALA A 158 10.99 -0.43 8.77
C ALA A 158 11.45 0.54 9.87
N GLY A 159 10.53 1.29 10.48
CA GLY A 159 10.85 2.27 11.53
C GLY A 159 11.84 3.33 11.05
N VAL A 160 12.93 3.52 11.81
CA VAL A 160 14.00 4.50 11.53
C VAL A 160 14.66 4.27 10.17
N ALA A 161 14.73 3.02 9.69
CA ALA A 161 15.30 2.71 8.36
C ALA A 161 14.44 3.24 7.20
N GLY A 162 13.16 3.55 7.46
CA GLY A 162 12.25 4.19 6.51
C GLY A 162 12.27 5.73 6.52
N VAL A 163 13.08 6.35 7.37
CA VAL A 163 13.15 7.81 7.54
C VAL A 163 14.27 8.40 6.66
N PRO A 164 14.01 9.49 5.90
CA PRO A 164 15.05 10.18 5.13
C PRO A 164 16.22 10.67 5.99
N ARG A 165 17.45 10.61 5.45
CA ARG A 165 18.71 10.96 6.18
C ARG A 165 18.69 12.38 6.74
N SER A 166 18.26 13.36 5.96
CA SER A 166 18.13 14.76 6.41
C SER A 166 17.34 14.90 7.72
N LEU A 167 16.29 14.10 7.94
CA LEU A 167 15.54 14.14 9.19
C LEU A 167 16.28 13.46 10.35
N LEU A 168 17.05 12.40 10.07
CA LEU A 168 17.86 11.70 11.06
C LEU A 168 19.01 12.58 11.58
N ASP A 169 19.63 13.35 10.68
CA ASP A 169 20.77 14.23 10.98
C ASP A 169 20.39 15.42 11.87
N GLU A 170 19.13 15.88 11.79
CA GLU A 170 18.61 16.97 12.63
C GLU A 170 18.42 16.55 14.11
N ASP A 171 17.68 15.45 14.33
CA ASP A 171 17.39 14.89 15.66
C ASP A 171 16.76 13.49 15.52
N SER A 172 17.60 12.46 15.63
CA SER A 172 17.19 11.07 15.44
C SER A 172 16.06 10.62 16.39
N SER A 173 15.91 11.24 17.57
CA SER A 173 14.90 10.86 18.56
C SER A 173 13.47 11.21 18.13
N THR A 174 13.31 12.29 17.34
CA THR A 174 12.02 12.77 16.83
C THR A 174 11.83 12.56 15.34
N ALA A 175 12.83 12.01 14.65
CA ALA A 175 12.86 11.92 13.18
C ALA A 175 11.67 11.13 12.59
N ALA A 176 11.29 10.00 13.21
CA ALA A 176 10.12 9.23 12.78
C ALA A 176 8.80 10.02 12.96
N GLN A 177 8.69 10.80 14.03
CA GLN A 177 7.51 11.64 14.27
C GLN A 177 7.44 12.79 13.26
N ARG A 178 8.55 13.46 12.99
CA ARG A 178 8.66 14.52 11.97
C ARG A 178 8.35 13.98 10.57
N TRP A 179 8.81 12.77 10.26
CA TRP A 179 8.48 12.11 8.99
C TRP A 179 6.98 11.80 8.87
N ALA A 180 6.36 11.25 9.93
CA ALA A 180 4.91 11.04 9.97
C ALA A 180 4.12 12.35 9.79
N GLN A 181 4.57 13.45 10.41
CA GLN A 181 3.95 14.77 10.26
C GLN A 181 4.07 15.30 8.82
N TYR A 182 5.24 15.14 8.20
CA TYR A 182 5.46 15.50 6.80
C TYR A 182 4.49 14.74 5.87
N LEU A 183 4.38 13.41 6.04
CA LEU A 183 3.49 12.57 5.24
C LEU A 183 2.02 13.01 5.40
N LEU A 184 1.57 13.27 6.64
CA LEU A 184 0.19 13.71 6.90
C LEU A 184 -0.14 15.08 6.30
N LYS A 185 0.85 15.99 6.26
CA LYS A 185 0.68 17.31 5.64
C LYS A 185 0.41 17.17 4.14
N GLY A 186 1.08 16.22 3.47
CA GLY A 186 0.84 15.89 2.06
C GLY A 186 -0.41 15.04 1.82
N TRP A 187 -0.90 14.33 2.85
CA TRP A 187 -2.00 13.36 2.72
C TRP A 187 -3.34 13.96 3.13
N GLY A 188 -4.04 14.51 2.13
CA GLY A 188 -5.40 15.04 2.29
C GLY A 188 -6.39 14.03 2.87
N SER A 189 -7.44 14.53 3.54
CA SER A 189 -8.51 13.67 4.09
C SER A 189 -9.41 13.06 3.01
N ARG A 190 -9.49 13.71 1.84
CA ARG A 190 -10.15 13.20 0.65
C ARG A 190 -9.11 12.62 -0.28
N VAL A 191 -8.99 11.30 -0.22
CA VAL A 191 -7.99 10.55 -0.98
C VAL A 191 -8.52 10.31 -2.40
N PRO A 192 -7.81 10.69 -3.46
CA PRO A 192 -8.17 10.33 -4.83
C PRO A 192 -7.98 8.83 -5.07
N GLY A 193 -8.81 8.25 -5.93
CA GLY A 193 -8.79 6.83 -6.28
C GLY A 193 -10.10 6.13 -5.95
N PRO A 194 -10.21 4.83 -6.24
CA PRO A 194 -11.45 4.07 -6.08
C PRO A 194 -11.83 3.86 -4.62
N ARG A 195 -13.10 3.53 -4.39
CA ARG A 195 -13.68 3.45 -3.04
C ARG A 195 -12.90 2.52 -2.10
N PRO A 196 -12.48 1.30 -2.49
CA PRO A 196 -11.65 0.45 -1.64
C PRO A 196 -10.34 1.11 -1.22
N ARG A 197 -9.63 1.77 -2.14
CA ARG A 197 -8.41 2.55 -1.85
C ARG A 197 -8.68 3.64 -0.84
N ARG A 198 -9.73 4.44 -1.02
CA ARG A 198 -10.08 5.52 -0.07
C ARG A 198 -10.36 5.00 1.34
N VAL A 199 -11.11 3.90 1.43
CA VAL A 199 -11.41 3.23 2.70
C VAL A 199 -10.12 2.77 3.38
N TRP A 200 -9.26 2.02 2.69
CA TRP A 200 -8.01 1.53 3.26
C TRP A 200 -7.04 2.67 3.62
N SER A 201 -6.90 3.66 2.74
CA SER A 201 -6.09 4.86 2.94
C SER A 201 -6.51 5.64 4.18
N SER A 202 -7.82 5.70 4.49
CA SER A 202 -8.31 6.34 5.72
C SER A 202 -7.82 5.63 7.01
N LEU A 203 -7.68 4.30 6.97
CA LEU A 203 -7.16 3.51 8.08
C LEU A 203 -5.64 3.73 8.21
N ALA A 204 -4.91 3.64 7.10
CA ALA A 204 -3.47 3.88 7.07
C ALA A 204 -3.11 5.29 7.58
N ARG A 205 -3.83 6.31 7.11
CA ARG A 205 -3.67 7.69 7.56
C ARG A 205 -3.94 7.86 9.06
N ALA A 206 -4.90 7.12 9.61
CA ALA A 206 -5.17 7.14 11.05
C ALA A 206 -4.02 6.57 11.89
N ARG A 207 -3.36 5.51 11.40
CA ARG A 207 -2.16 4.95 12.04
C ARG A 207 -1.02 5.95 12.05
N VAL A 208 -0.75 6.59 10.91
CA VAL A 208 0.28 7.66 10.81
C VAL A 208 -0.06 8.86 11.69
N ALA A 209 -1.32 9.24 11.80
CA ALA A 209 -1.76 10.32 12.69
C ALA A 209 -1.46 10.04 14.16
N ALA A 210 -1.60 8.79 14.61
CA ALA A 210 -1.21 8.40 15.96
C ALA A 210 0.31 8.51 16.14
N GLN A 211 1.10 8.00 15.19
CA GLN A 211 2.56 8.09 15.21
C GLN A 211 3.08 9.53 15.21
N ALA A 212 2.52 10.41 14.36
CA ALA A 212 2.85 11.84 14.31
C ALA A 212 2.53 12.58 15.62
N ALA A 213 1.58 12.08 16.40
CA ALA A 213 1.21 12.61 17.70
C ALA A 213 1.97 11.96 18.87
N GLY A 214 2.85 10.98 18.62
CA GLY A 214 3.51 10.19 19.66
C GLY A 214 2.54 9.35 20.49
N LYS A 215 1.39 8.98 19.93
CA LYS A 215 0.32 8.23 20.60
C LYS A 215 0.27 6.79 20.11
N PRO A 216 -0.18 5.84 20.94
CA PRO A 216 -0.44 4.48 20.48
C PRO A 216 -1.53 4.49 19.40
N ILE A 217 -1.45 3.53 18.48
CA ILE A 217 -2.48 3.32 17.46
C ILE A 217 -3.73 2.78 18.15
N GLU A 218 -4.70 3.66 18.44
CA GLU A 218 -6.00 3.27 18.96
C GLU A 218 -7.03 3.13 17.83
N ALA A 219 -7.41 1.89 17.53
CA ALA A 219 -8.49 1.56 16.60
C ALA A 219 -9.77 1.20 17.38
N THR A 220 -10.50 2.20 17.88
CA THR A 220 -11.84 1.94 18.45
C THR A 220 -12.87 1.81 17.31
N PRO A 221 -13.80 0.84 17.36
CA PRO A 221 -14.79 0.63 16.30
C PRO A 221 -15.55 1.89 15.91
N VAL A 222 -15.96 2.71 16.88
CA VAL A 222 -16.70 3.97 16.64
C VAL A 222 -15.86 5.00 15.88
N ARG A 223 -14.59 5.18 16.25
CA ARG A 223 -13.69 6.11 15.53
C ARG A 223 -13.40 5.60 14.12
N THR A 224 -13.24 4.28 13.96
CA THR A 224 -13.06 3.65 12.65
C THR A 224 -14.28 3.86 11.75
N LEU A 225 -15.50 3.63 12.26
CA LEU A 225 -16.74 3.85 11.52
C LEU A 225 -16.85 5.29 11.00
N LEU A 226 -16.65 6.29 11.86
CA LEU A 226 -16.76 7.70 11.47
C LEU A 226 -15.74 8.09 10.38
N ARG A 227 -14.50 7.63 10.52
CA ARG A 227 -13.43 7.89 9.53
C ARG A 227 -13.75 7.28 8.18
N VAL A 228 -14.16 6.01 8.18
CA VAL A 228 -14.44 5.27 6.95
C VAL A 228 -15.69 5.81 6.26
N TRP A 229 -16.71 6.22 7.02
CA TRP A 229 -17.91 6.83 6.45
C TRP A 229 -17.60 8.05 5.59
N TRP A 230 -16.73 8.95 6.05
CA TRP A 230 -16.31 10.11 5.26
C TRP A 230 -15.49 9.72 4.03
N ALA A 231 -14.56 8.76 4.17
CA ALA A 231 -13.72 8.30 3.07
C ALA A 231 -14.52 7.62 1.94
N ALA A 232 -15.59 6.91 2.30
CA ALA A 232 -16.46 6.20 1.36
C ALA A 232 -17.40 7.13 0.58
N ARG A 233 -17.59 8.38 1.03
CA ARG A 233 -18.51 9.38 0.43
C ARG A 233 -17.87 10.30 -0.60
N GLY A 234 -16.55 10.51 -0.54
CA GLY A 234 -15.79 11.17 -1.61
C GLY A 234 -15.70 10.28 -2.85
#